data_AF-A0A7G8WJH8-F1
#
_entry.id   AF-A0A7G8WJH8-F1
#
_cell.length_a   1.000
_cell.length_b   1.000
_cell.length_c   1.000
_cell.angle_alpha   90.00
_cell.angle_beta   90.00
_cell.angle_gamma   90.00
#
_symmetry.space_group_name_H-M   'P 1'
#
loop_
_entity.id
_entity.type
_entity.pdbx_description
1 polymer ?
#
loop_
_entity_poly.entity_id
_entity_poly.type
_entity_poly.pdbx_seq_one_letter_code
_entity_poly.pdbx_strand_id
1 'polypeptide(L)'
;MNPTLTDRTEQTCQRLIAAGETVTFPAVAQHSGIARATLYRRPELRAIVEEHRQQTQQPHTLADLATQIDQLRDTLEAVAGNVRRHEDQLRRLKKLQRPS
;
A
#
# COMPACT_ATOMS: atom_id res chain seq x y z
N MET A 1 23.12 -4.40 -23.01
CA MET A 1 23.23 -2.97 -22.65
C MET A 1 23.52 -2.89 -21.16
N ASN A 2 24.58 -2.18 -20.75
CA ASN A 2 24.81 -1.94 -19.33
C ASN A 2 23.74 -0.96 -18.82
N PRO A 3 23.06 -1.24 -17.71
CA PRO A 3 22.04 -0.34 -17.17
C PRO A 3 22.69 1.00 -16.84
N THR A 4 22.03 2.09 -17.24
CA THR A 4 22.52 3.43 -16.94
C THR A 4 22.44 3.70 -15.44
N LEU A 5 23.14 4.72 -14.97
CA LEU A 5 23.05 5.13 -13.57
C LEU A 5 21.61 5.55 -13.19
N THR A 6 20.85 6.04 -14.16
CA THR A 6 19.43 6.37 -14.05
C THR A 6 18.61 5.11 -13.79
N ASP A 7 18.74 4.08 -14.63
CA ASP A 7 17.99 2.82 -14.50
C ASP A 7 18.29 2.13 -13.16
N ARG A 8 19.56 2.13 -12.74
CA ARG A 8 19.96 1.59 -11.43
C ARG A 8 19.36 2.35 -10.27
N THR A 9 19.28 3.68 -10.38
CA THR A 9 18.69 4.54 -9.34
C THR A 9 17.19 4.26 -9.23
N GLU A 10 16.47 4.24 -10.36
CA GLU A 10 15.04 3.95 -10.41
C GLU A 10 14.72 2.56 -9.88
N GLN A 11 15.43 1.53 -10.36
CA GLN A 11 15.23 0.16 -9.88
C GLN A 11 15.49 0.01 -8.38
N THR A 12 16.48 0.74 -7.85
CA THR A 12 16.77 0.73 -6.41
C THR A 12 15.66 1.41 -5.62
N CYS A 13 15.14 2.55 -6.08
CA CYS A 13 14.00 3.21 -5.45
C CYS A 13 12.76 2.29 -5.42
N GLN A 14 12.43 1.64 -6.54
CA GLN A 14 11.31 0.70 -6.61
C GLN A 14 11.48 -0.47 -5.65
N ARG A 15 12.70 -1.01 -5.52
CA ARG A 15 13.00 -2.08 -4.56
C ARG A 15 12.81 -1.65 -3.11
N LEU A 16 13.24 -0.43 -2.75
CA LEU A 16 13.04 0.11 -1.40
C LEU A 16 11.54 0.25 -1.09
N ILE A 17 10.76 0.78 -2.05
CA ILE A 17 9.31 0.89 -1.91
C ILE A 17 8.65 -0.48 -1.72
N ALA A 18 9.02 -1.46 -2.54
CA ALA A 18 8.48 -2.83 -2.44
C ALA A 18 8.84 -3.52 -1.11
N ALA A 19 9.98 -3.16 -0.52
CA ALA A 19 10.40 -3.63 0.81
C ALA A 19 9.74 -2.87 1.97
N GLY A 20 8.95 -1.82 1.70
CA GLY A 20 8.38 -0.94 2.72
C GLY A 20 9.41 -0.03 3.37
N GLU A 21 10.58 0.16 2.75
CA GLU A 21 11.64 1.02 3.25
C GLU A 21 11.50 2.45 2.73
N THR A 22 11.90 3.42 3.56
CA THR A 22 11.87 4.83 3.18
C THR A 22 12.93 5.15 2.13
N VAL A 23 12.51 5.70 0.99
CA VAL A 23 13.43 6.16 -0.05
C VAL A 23 14.22 7.38 0.44
N THR A 24 15.53 7.18 0.65
CA THR A 24 16.46 8.25 1.04
C THR A 24 17.75 8.16 0.22
N PHE A 25 18.45 9.28 0.01
CA PHE A 25 19.77 9.30 -0.62
C PHE A 25 20.78 8.31 0.03
N PRO A 26 20.88 8.20 1.37
CA PRO A 26 21.61 7.12 2.03
C PRO A 26 21.26 5.72 1.54
N ALA A 27 19.97 5.36 1.60
CA ALA A 27 19.51 4.03 1.26
C ALA A 27 19.76 3.75 -0.23
N VAL A 28 19.40 4.68 -1.10
CA VAL A 28 19.64 4.54 -2.54
C VAL A 28 21.14 4.37 -2.83
N ALA A 29 22.03 5.13 -2.21
CA ALA A 29 23.47 4.96 -2.41
C ALA A 29 23.98 3.58 -1.97
N GLN A 30 23.52 3.11 -0.81
CA GLN A 30 23.89 1.81 -0.24
C GLN A 30 23.43 0.65 -1.13
N HIS A 31 22.20 0.70 -1.65
CA HIS A 31 21.61 -0.40 -2.41
C HIS A 31 21.90 -0.34 -3.91
N SER A 32 22.10 0.85 -4.47
CA SER A 32 22.43 1.01 -5.89
C SER A 32 23.92 0.88 -6.18
N GLY A 33 24.79 1.00 -5.16
CA GLY A 33 26.24 1.08 -5.33
C GLY A 33 26.72 2.39 -5.99
N ILE A 34 25.86 3.41 -6.03
CA ILE A 34 26.18 4.76 -6.54
C ILE A 34 26.59 5.62 -5.36
N ALA A 35 27.75 6.29 -5.46
CA ALA A 35 28.19 7.19 -4.41
C ALA A 35 27.18 8.33 -4.15
N ARG A 36 26.94 8.67 -2.89
CA ARG A 36 26.03 9.78 -2.50
C ARG A 36 26.39 11.08 -3.22
N ALA A 37 27.68 11.38 -3.34
CA ALA A 37 28.16 12.56 -4.07
C ALA A 37 27.69 12.56 -5.53
N THR A 38 27.68 11.40 -6.20
CA THR A 38 27.17 11.26 -7.57
C THR A 38 25.66 11.49 -7.64
N LEU A 39 24.89 10.95 -6.68
CA LEU A 39 23.44 11.18 -6.60
C LEU A 39 23.09 12.66 -6.40
N TYR A 40 23.88 13.40 -5.62
CA TYR A 40 23.65 14.84 -5.41
C TYR A 40 24.12 15.71 -6.58
N ARG A 41 25.23 15.34 -7.23
CA ARG A 41 25.84 16.13 -8.32
C ARG A 41 25.09 16.04 -9.64
N ARG A 42 24.41 14.92 -9.90
CA ARG A 42 23.68 14.68 -11.15
C ARG A 42 22.20 15.02 -10.97
N PRO A 43 21.70 16.12 -11.56
CA PRO A 43 20.31 16.58 -11.38
C PRO A 43 19.28 15.51 -11.71
N GLU A 44 19.52 14.71 -12.74
CA GLU A 44 18.66 13.62 -13.18
C GLU A 44 18.52 12.51 -12.13
N LEU A 45 19.61 12.13 -11.45
CA LEU A 45 19.56 11.13 -10.38
C LEU A 45 18.90 11.69 -9.13
N ARG A 46 19.18 12.96 -8.83
CA ARG A 46 18.57 13.68 -7.72
C ARG A 46 17.05 13.77 -7.89
N ALA A 47 16.57 14.06 -9.09
CA ALA A 47 15.15 14.15 -9.41
C ALA A 47 14.43 12.83 -9.14
N ILE A 48 14.98 11.70 -9.60
CA ILE A 48 14.41 10.36 -9.38
C ILE A 48 14.27 10.03 -7.89
N VAL A 49 15.34 10.25 -7.12
CA VAL A 49 15.31 9.96 -5.68
C VAL A 49 14.29 10.86 -4.97
N GLU A 50 14.20 12.12 -5.35
CA GLU A 50 13.28 13.07 -4.74
C GLU A 50 11.82 12.78 -5.08
N GLU A 51 11.52 12.43 -6.33
CA GLU A 51 10.17 12.05 -6.78
C GLU A 51 9.67 10.82 -6.01
N HIS A 52 10.46 9.75 -5.97
CA HIS A 52 10.09 8.55 -5.22
C HIS A 52 10.01 8.81 -3.71
N ARG A 53 10.89 9.65 -3.17
CA ARG A 53 10.81 10.06 -1.76
C ARG A 53 9.51 10.77 -1.46
N GLN A 54 9.07 11.70 -2.31
CA GLN A 54 7.79 12.39 -2.15
C GLN A 54 6.63 11.40 -2.21
N GLN A 55 6.64 10.47 -3.17
CA GLN A 55 5.61 9.43 -3.28
C GLN A 55 5.51 8.55 -2.02
N THR A 56 6.64 8.13 -1.45
CA THR A 56 6.65 7.33 -0.20
C THR A 56 6.31 8.17 1.03
N GLN A 57 6.66 9.46 1.04
CA GLN A 57 6.37 10.36 2.15
C GLN A 57 4.93 10.87 2.17
N GLN A 58 4.13 10.65 1.12
CA GLN A 58 2.68 10.89 1.18
C GLN A 58 2.05 9.92 2.19
N PRO A 59 1.79 10.34 3.45
CA PRO A 59 1.26 9.47 4.50
C PRO A 59 -0.17 9.00 4.15
N HIS A 60 -0.79 9.73 3.22
CA HIS A 60 -2.11 9.53 2.69
C HIS A 60 -2.28 8.24 1.87
N THR A 61 -1.25 7.45 1.57
CA THR A 61 -1.44 6.22 0.78
C THR A 61 -1.60 5.00 1.66
N LEU A 62 -0.70 4.78 2.61
CA LEU A 62 -0.79 3.64 3.53
C LEU A 62 -1.85 3.84 4.62
N ALA A 63 -1.93 5.03 5.21
CA ALA A 63 -2.94 5.31 6.24
C ALA A 63 -4.37 5.31 5.66
N ASP A 64 -4.53 5.81 4.44
CA ASP A 64 -5.81 5.81 3.74
C ASP A 64 -6.19 4.40 3.30
N LEU A 65 -5.23 3.59 2.83
CA LEU A 65 -5.49 2.18 2.53
C LEU A 65 -5.89 1.39 3.79
N ALA A 66 -5.22 1.63 4.93
CA ALA A 66 -5.61 1.03 6.20
C ALA A 66 -7.03 1.44 6.60
N THR A 67 -7.36 2.73 6.46
CA THR A 67 -8.70 3.27 6.72
C THR A 67 -9.75 2.61 5.83
N GLN A 68 -9.46 2.43 4.53
CA GLN A 68 -10.35 1.76 3.58
C GLN A 68 -10.55 0.29 3.94
N ILE A 69 -9.51 -0.42 4.39
CA ILE A 69 -9.60 -1.82 4.84
C ILE A 69 -10.51 -1.92 6.07
N ASP A 70 -10.38 -1.02 7.04
CA ASP A 70 -11.21 -1.05 8.24
C ASP A 70 -12.68 -0.74 7.91
N GLN A 71 -12.95 0.22 7.02
CA GLN A 71 -14.31 0.46 6.50
C GLN A 71 -14.90 -0.77 5.79
N LEU A 72 -14.10 -1.52 5.03
CA LEU A 72 -14.56 -2.75 4.39
C LEU A 72 -14.87 -3.85 5.42
N ARG A 73 -14.11 -3.93 6.52
CA ARG A 73 -14.39 -4.88 7.61
C ARG A 73 -15.71 -4.53 8.31
N ASP A 74 -15.90 -3.27 8.66
CA ASP A 74 -17.11 -2.80 9.34
C ASP A 74 -18.37 -3.07 8.50
N THR A 75 -18.29 -2.78 7.19
CA THR A 75 -19.41 -3.03 6.27
C THR A 75 -19.69 -4.52 6.11
N LEU A 76 -18.65 -5.37 6.05
CA LEU A 76 -18.81 -6.82 5.99
C LEU A 76 -19.46 -7.37 7.28
N GLU A 77 -19.07 -6.87 8.44
CA GLU A 77 -19.67 -7.27 9.72
C GLU A 77 -21.14 -6.87 9.80
N ALA A 78 -21.48 -5.66 9.34
CA ALA A 78 -22.86 -5.20 9.25
C ALA A 78 -23.71 -6.11 8.34
N VAL A 79 -23.16 -6.51 7.18
CA VAL A 79 -23.83 -7.44 6.25
C VAL A 79 -24.04 -8.80 6.92
N ALA A 80 -23.02 -9.35 7.58
CA ALA A 80 -23.14 -10.61 8.31
C ALA A 80 -24.22 -10.55 9.41
N GLY A 81 -24.30 -9.42 10.13
CA GLY A 81 -25.36 -9.17 11.11
C GLY A 81 -26.76 -9.16 10.50
N ASN A 82 -26.91 -8.53 9.33
CA ASN A 82 -28.19 -8.50 8.60
C ASN A 82 -28.61 -9.91 8.13
N VAL A 83 -27.67 -10.69 7.59
CA VAL A 83 -27.94 -12.07 7.15
C VAL A 83 -28.45 -12.93 8.31
N ARG A 84 -27.79 -12.88 9.47
CA ARG A 84 -28.23 -13.64 10.66
C ARG A 84 -29.65 -13.27 11.09
N ARG A 85 -29.98 -11.96 11.11
CA ARG A 85 -31.33 -11.49 11.44
C ARG A 85 -32.37 -12.01 10.46
N HIS A 86 -32.08 -11.95 9.16
CA HIS A 86 -32.99 -12.47 8.14
C HIS A 86 -33.20 -13.98 8.25
N GLU A 87 -32.14 -14.76 8.52
CA GLU A 87 -32.28 -16.19 8.76
C GLU A 87 -33.16 -16.51 9.98
N ASP A 88 -33.01 -15.77 11.07
CA ASP A 88 -33.84 -15.96 12.27
C ASP A 88 -35.30 -15.63 12.02
N GLN A 89 -35.59 -14.58 11.24
CA GLN A 89 -36.94 -14.25 10.81
C GLN A 89 -37.54 -15.38 9.96
N LEU A 90 -36.78 -15.89 8.98
CA LEU A 90 -37.22 -17.03 8.15
C LEU A 90 -37.47 -18.28 8.99
N ARG A 91 -36.61 -18.57 9.98
CA ARG A 91 -36.81 -19.69 10.93
C ARG A 91 -38.11 -19.54 11.73
N ARG A 92 -38.41 -18.34 12.24
CA ARG A 92 -39.64 -18.06 13.00
C ARG A 92 -40.89 -18.20 12.13
N LEU A 93 -40.87 -17.65 10.91
CA LEU A 93 -41.99 -17.75 9.97
C LEU A 93 -42.26 -19.20 9.57
N LYS A 94 -41.22 -19.99 9.29
CA LYS A 94 -41.36 -21.43 9.00
C LYS A 94 -41.95 -22.22 10.18
N LYS A 95 -41.63 -21.86 11.42
CA LYS A 95 -42.22 -22.48 12.62
C LYS A 95 -43.71 -22.12 12.78
N LEU A 96 -44.09 -20.88 12.48
CA LEU A 96 -45.49 -20.43 12.54
C LEU A 96 -46.36 -21.05 11.43
N GLN A 97 -45.78 -21.35 10.27
CA GLN A 97 -46.47 -21.94 9.12
C GLN A 97 -46.63 -23.48 9.18
N ARG A 98 -46.14 -24.15 10.22
CA ARG A 98 -46.44 -25.57 10.48
C ARG A 98 -47.56 -25.67 11.52
N PRO A 99 -48.85 -25.66 11.14
CA PRO A 99 -49.91 -26.05 12.05
C PRO A 99 -49.91 -27.59 12.20
N SER A 100 -50.26 -28.04 13.41
CA SER A 100 -50.51 -29.45 13.76
C SER A 100 -51.83 -29.94 13.20
#